data_AF-A0A9E2IJ81-F1
#
_entry.id   AF-A0A9E2IJ81-F1
#
_cell.length_a   1.000
_cell.length_b   1.000
_cell.length_c   1.000
_cell.angle_alpha   90.00
_cell.angle_beta   90.00
_cell.angle_gamma   90.00
#
_symmetry.space_group_name_H-M   'P 1'
#
loop_
_entity.id
_entity.type
_entity.pdbx_description
1 polymer ?
#
loop_
_entity_poly.entity_id
_entity_poly.type
_entity_poly.pdbx_seq_one_letter_code
_entity_poly.pdbx_strand_id
1 'polypeptide(L)'
;MLLWVAFLYAFPRLPGLRAQRRAHADMNNDGVVDRKEARTEKRWEDMRKSKANDWWETVADTDGNGIVSGNEAAAWKTLVHERIDINHDGIVDNKERRLSWRHARSKVNTPVEKSFDADGDGWLAPSETRMMLKERSTLMGLGGTAKVDTAIEKEYDSNGDGFIDVTEAATLREDVGT
;
A
#
# COMPACT_ATOMS: atom_id res chain seq x y z
N MET A 1 17.87 39.08 -49.42
CA MET A 1 16.45 38.71 -49.28
C MET A 1 16.37 37.33 -48.63
N LEU A 2 16.14 37.25 -47.32
CA LEU A 2 15.84 36.00 -46.62
C LEU A 2 14.72 36.32 -45.62
N LEU A 3 13.50 35.92 -45.96
CA LEU A 3 12.31 36.02 -45.12
C LEU A 3 12.31 34.84 -44.15
N TRP A 4 12.39 35.12 -42.85
CA TRP A 4 12.15 34.14 -41.79
C TRP A 4 10.64 34.13 -41.46
N VAL A 5 9.98 32.99 -41.70
CA VAL A 5 8.58 32.76 -41.30
C VAL A 5 8.60 32.10 -39.92
N ALA A 6 8.13 32.81 -38.90
CA ALA A 6 7.96 32.26 -37.55
C ALA A 6 6.62 31.51 -37.46
N PHE A 7 6.69 30.18 -37.35
CA PHE A 7 5.55 29.34 -36.99
C PHE A 7 5.30 29.43 -35.47
N LEU A 8 4.33 30.26 -35.07
CA LEU A 8 3.80 30.28 -33.71
C LEU A 8 2.87 29.06 -33.52
N TYR A 9 3.40 27.98 -32.95
CA TYR A 9 2.56 26.90 -32.43
C TYR A 9 1.83 27.40 -31.18
N ALA A 10 0.54 27.68 -31.31
CA ALA A 10 -0.34 27.93 -30.19
C ALA A 10 -0.58 26.61 -29.44
N PHE A 11 0.18 26.38 -28.36
CA PHE A 11 -0.11 25.30 -27.42
C PHE A 11 -1.50 25.54 -26.79
N PRO A 12 -2.46 24.60 -26.90
CA PRO A 12 -3.72 24.73 -26.20
C PRO A 12 -3.45 24.77 -24.68
N ARG A 13 -3.91 25.84 -24.02
CA ARG A 13 -3.85 25.94 -22.56
C ARG A 13 -4.71 24.82 -21.98
N LEU A 14 -4.07 23.85 -21.34
CA LEU A 14 -4.78 22.84 -20.56
C LEU A 14 -5.70 23.56 -19.56
N PRO A 15 -6.97 23.16 -19.45
CA PRO A 15 -7.87 23.76 -18.48
C PRO A 15 -7.29 23.56 -17.08
N GLY A 16 -7.04 24.67 -16.37
CA GLY A 16 -6.51 24.61 -15.01
C GLY A 16 -7.46 23.84 -14.09
N LEU A 17 -6.93 23.28 -12.99
CA LEU A 17 -7.67 22.49 -11.97
C LEU A 17 -9.04 23.08 -11.56
N ARG A 18 -9.20 24.41 -11.59
CA ARG A 18 -10.46 25.10 -11.32
C ARG A 18 -11.56 24.85 -12.37
N ALA A 19 -11.19 24.71 -13.63
CA ALA A 19 -12.14 24.42 -14.72
C ALA A 19 -12.60 22.96 -14.67
N GLN A 20 -11.69 22.03 -14.34
CA GLN A 20 -12.05 20.62 -14.13
C GLN A 20 -13.01 20.42 -12.95
N ARG A 21 -12.76 21.12 -11.83
CA ARG A 21 -13.67 21.09 -10.66
C ARG A 21 -15.06 21.66 -10.97
N ARG A 22 -15.16 22.72 -11.77
CA ARG A 22 -16.45 23.29 -12.17
C ARG A 22 -17.25 22.34 -13.07
N ALA A 23 -16.58 21.70 -14.02
CA ALA A 23 -17.22 20.72 -14.91
C ALA A 23 -17.69 19.45 -14.17
N HIS A 24 -17.08 19.12 -13.05
CA HIS A 24 -17.52 18.01 -12.19
C HIS A 24 -18.72 18.40 -11.31
N ALA A 25 -18.73 19.63 -10.79
CA ALA A 25 -19.79 20.13 -9.92
C ALA A 25 -21.09 20.48 -10.66
N ASP A 26 -20.99 20.91 -11.92
CA ASP A 26 -22.13 21.24 -12.80
C ASP A 26 -22.77 19.95 -13.33
N MET A 27 -23.76 19.43 -12.60
CA MET A 27 -24.38 18.15 -12.92
C MET A 27 -25.40 18.25 -14.06
N ASN A 28 -25.92 19.45 -14.31
CA ASN A 28 -26.93 19.71 -15.33
C ASN A 28 -26.32 20.20 -16.67
N ASN A 29 -25.00 20.49 -16.69
CA ASN A 29 -24.22 21.00 -17.82
C ASN A 29 -24.72 22.35 -18.36
N ASP A 30 -25.24 23.23 -17.50
CA ASP A 30 -25.70 24.57 -17.88
C ASP A 30 -24.58 25.64 -17.85
N GLY A 31 -23.38 25.24 -17.43
CA GLY A 31 -22.20 26.10 -17.31
C GLY A 31 -22.16 26.93 -16.03
N VAL A 32 -23.12 26.77 -15.12
CA VAL A 32 -23.29 27.56 -13.88
C VAL A 32 -23.55 26.63 -12.69
N VAL A 33 -22.53 26.43 -11.86
CA VAL A 33 -22.68 25.66 -10.61
C VAL A 33 -23.65 26.37 -9.66
N ASP A 34 -24.83 25.78 -9.46
CA ASP A 34 -25.84 26.30 -8.55
C ASP A 34 -25.51 26.00 -7.06
N ARG A 35 -26.29 26.56 -6.13
CA ARG A 35 -26.04 26.36 -4.68
C ARG A 35 -26.23 24.91 -4.23
N LYS A 36 -27.07 24.15 -4.93
CA LYS A 36 -27.38 22.75 -4.63
C LYS A 36 -26.26 21.85 -5.17
N GLU A 37 -25.80 22.08 -6.37
CA GLU A 37 -24.64 21.47 -7.03
C GLU A 37 -23.37 21.71 -6.20
N ALA A 38 -23.10 22.95 -5.79
CA ALA A 38 -21.97 23.27 -4.91
C ALA A 38 -22.05 22.54 -3.55
N ARG A 39 -23.25 22.34 -3.00
CA ARG A 39 -23.45 21.55 -1.76
C ARG A 39 -23.24 20.06 -1.99
N THR A 40 -23.68 19.54 -3.13
CA THR A 40 -23.59 18.13 -3.48
C THR A 40 -22.13 17.76 -3.74
N GLU A 41 -21.41 18.63 -4.46
CA GLU A 41 -19.97 18.55 -4.66
C GLU A 41 -19.21 18.61 -3.33
N LYS A 42 -19.53 19.58 -2.46
CA LYS A 42 -18.90 19.68 -1.14
C LYS A 42 -19.15 18.41 -0.30
N ARG A 43 -20.37 17.86 -0.35
CA ARG A 43 -20.70 16.61 0.35
C ARG A 43 -19.96 15.41 -0.25
N TRP A 44 -19.79 15.37 -1.56
CA TRP A 44 -19.03 14.34 -2.26
C TRP A 44 -17.53 14.43 -1.93
N GLU A 45 -16.97 15.63 -1.89
CA GLU A 45 -15.63 15.89 -1.40
C GLU A 45 -15.50 15.44 0.06
N ASP A 46 -16.43 15.83 0.94
CA ASP A 46 -16.40 15.46 2.36
C ASP A 46 -16.56 13.94 2.59
N MET A 47 -17.25 13.23 1.70
CA MET A 47 -17.32 11.75 1.72
C MET A 47 -16.07 11.08 1.16
N ARG A 48 -15.33 11.74 0.25
CA ARG A 48 -14.06 11.27 -0.31
C ARG A 48 -12.83 11.67 0.52
N LYS A 49 -12.97 12.65 1.42
CA LYS A 49 -11.98 12.98 2.45
C LYS A 49 -11.99 11.86 3.48
N SER A 50 -11.11 10.87 3.32
CA SER A 50 -10.71 10.11 4.49
C SER A 50 -9.94 11.09 5.38
N LYS A 51 -10.45 11.33 6.60
CA LYS A 51 -9.62 11.99 7.61
C LYS A 51 -8.41 11.10 7.79
N ALA A 52 -7.21 11.70 7.76
CA ALA A 52 -5.97 10.98 8.03
C ALA A 52 -5.98 10.45 9.46
N ASN A 53 -6.58 9.29 9.65
CA ASN A 53 -6.74 8.61 10.93
C ASN A 53 -5.78 7.42 11.01
N ASP A 54 -5.45 6.84 9.86
CA ASP A 54 -4.53 5.72 9.77
C ASP A 54 -3.10 6.21 9.57
N TRP A 55 -2.13 5.45 10.08
CA TRP A 55 -0.70 5.77 9.98
C TRP A 55 -0.24 5.98 8.53
N TRP A 56 -0.80 5.27 7.56
CA TRP A 56 -0.39 5.44 6.16
C TRP A 56 -0.88 6.77 5.59
N GLU A 57 -2.04 7.27 6.04
CA GLU A 57 -2.63 8.53 5.58
C GLU A 57 -1.82 9.71 6.10
N THR A 58 -1.32 9.64 7.34
CA THR A 58 -0.44 10.67 7.90
C THR A 58 0.94 10.69 7.23
N VAL A 59 1.38 9.55 6.66
CA VAL A 59 2.61 9.47 5.85
C VAL A 59 2.37 9.92 4.41
N ALA A 60 1.17 9.73 3.88
CA ALA A 60 0.79 10.14 2.53
C ALA A 60 0.49 11.65 2.43
N ASP A 61 -0.02 12.27 3.50
CA ASP A 61 -0.31 13.70 3.61
C ASP A 61 1.00 14.52 3.66
N THR A 62 1.50 14.88 2.48
CA THR A 62 2.78 15.59 2.31
C THR A 62 2.66 17.08 2.55
N ASP A 63 1.48 17.65 2.33
CA ASP A 63 1.24 19.08 2.52
C ASP A 63 0.77 19.43 3.95
N GLY A 64 0.49 18.41 4.77
CA GLY A 64 0.17 18.52 6.20
C GLY A 64 -1.20 19.15 6.46
N ASN A 65 -2.12 19.06 5.50
CA ASN A 65 -3.43 19.69 5.57
C ASN A 65 -4.48 18.82 6.31
N GLY A 66 -4.11 17.59 6.71
CA GLY A 66 -4.96 16.62 7.38
C GLY A 66 -5.87 15.81 6.45
N ILE A 67 -5.65 15.87 5.13
CA ILE A 67 -6.46 15.28 4.07
C ILE A 67 -5.54 14.71 2.99
N VAL A 68 -5.64 13.40 2.74
CA VAL A 68 -4.92 12.77 1.63
C VAL A 68 -5.63 13.07 0.31
N SER A 69 -5.01 13.88 -0.54
CA SER A 69 -5.49 14.14 -1.89
C SER A 69 -5.28 12.92 -2.81
N GLY A 70 -5.99 12.87 -3.96
CA GLY A 70 -5.83 11.79 -4.92
C GLY A 70 -4.40 11.67 -5.48
N ASN A 71 -3.68 12.80 -5.58
CA ASN A 71 -2.28 12.82 -6.02
C ASN A 71 -1.35 12.27 -4.95
N GLU A 72 -1.60 12.59 -3.68
CA GLU A 72 -0.83 12.07 -2.54
C GLU A 72 -1.05 10.57 -2.34
N ALA A 73 -2.30 10.12 -2.45
CA ALA A 73 -2.62 8.69 -2.45
C ALA A 73 -1.94 7.95 -3.61
N ALA A 74 -1.88 8.56 -4.80
CA ALA A 74 -1.18 7.99 -5.95
C ALA A 74 0.34 7.92 -5.72
N ALA A 75 0.95 9.01 -5.24
CA ALA A 75 2.37 9.04 -4.91
C ALA A 75 2.74 8.02 -3.83
N TRP A 76 1.93 7.91 -2.77
CA TRP A 76 2.12 6.92 -1.72
C TRP A 76 2.02 5.49 -2.26
N LYS A 77 1.05 5.21 -3.13
CA LYS A 77 0.94 3.90 -3.81
C LYS A 77 2.17 3.59 -4.66
N THR A 78 2.71 4.56 -5.38
CA THR A 78 3.95 4.39 -6.15
C THR A 78 5.12 4.07 -5.23
N LEU A 79 5.28 4.81 -4.13
CA LEU A 79 6.34 4.55 -3.14
C LEU A 79 6.23 3.18 -2.49
N VAL A 80 5.01 2.73 -2.18
CA VAL A 80 4.75 1.40 -1.63
C VAL A 80 5.04 0.34 -2.68
N HIS A 81 4.63 0.57 -3.93
CA HIS A 81 4.91 -0.34 -5.04
C HIS A 81 6.42 -0.51 -5.23
N GLU A 82 7.18 0.58 -5.31
CA GLU A 82 8.66 0.57 -5.44
C GLU A 82 9.35 -0.11 -4.25
N ARG A 83 8.75 -0.07 -3.06
CA ARG A 83 9.29 -0.76 -1.86
C ARG A 83 9.06 -2.27 -1.91
N ILE A 84 7.96 -2.72 -2.52
CA ILE A 84 7.58 -4.13 -2.57
C ILE A 84 8.16 -4.82 -3.81
N ASP A 85 8.21 -4.11 -4.93
CA ASP A 85 8.78 -4.53 -6.22
C ASP A 85 10.32 -4.57 -6.11
N ILE A 86 10.83 -5.71 -5.63
CA ILE A 86 12.25 -5.94 -5.33
C ILE A 86 13.03 -6.12 -6.63
N ASN A 87 12.41 -6.71 -7.65
CA ASN A 87 13.07 -6.99 -8.93
C ASN A 87 12.98 -5.82 -9.93
N HIS A 88 12.18 -4.80 -9.63
CA HIS A 88 11.93 -3.59 -10.44
C HIS A 88 11.36 -3.90 -11.83
N ASP A 89 10.53 -4.93 -11.96
CA ASP A 89 9.85 -5.29 -13.21
C ASP A 89 8.51 -4.57 -13.41
N GLY A 90 8.06 -3.82 -12.40
CA GLY A 90 6.81 -3.07 -12.43
C GLY A 90 5.56 -3.91 -12.11
N ILE A 91 5.72 -5.16 -11.70
CA ILE A 91 4.65 -6.11 -11.36
C ILE A 91 4.93 -6.74 -10.00
N VAL A 92 4.19 -6.33 -8.97
CA VAL A 92 4.28 -6.98 -7.66
C VAL A 92 3.77 -8.42 -7.72
N ASP A 93 4.71 -9.37 -7.73
CA ASP A 93 4.40 -10.80 -7.75
C ASP A 93 3.95 -11.32 -6.35
N ASN A 94 3.53 -12.58 -6.28
CA ASN A 94 3.10 -13.17 -5.00
C ASN A 94 4.27 -13.30 -4.01
N LYS A 95 5.49 -13.56 -4.49
CA LYS A 95 6.68 -13.71 -3.66
C LYS A 95 7.03 -12.36 -3.03
N GLU A 96 7.09 -11.29 -3.81
CA GLU A 96 7.30 -9.91 -3.38
C GLU A 96 6.24 -9.47 -2.38
N ARG A 97 4.97 -9.83 -2.59
CA ARG A 97 3.91 -9.57 -1.63
C ARG A 97 4.12 -10.29 -0.29
N ARG A 98 4.52 -11.56 -0.32
CA ARG A 98 4.90 -12.31 0.91
C ARG A 98 6.16 -11.73 1.57
N LEU A 99 7.09 -11.24 0.77
CA LEU A 99 8.33 -10.63 1.26
C LEU A 99 8.09 -9.20 1.75
N SER A 100 6.98 -8.56 1.39
CA SER A 100 6.64 -7.20 1.86
C SER A 100 6.55 -7.12 3.39
N TRP A 101 6.15 -8.21 4.06
CA TRP A 101 6.18 -8.34 5.52
C TRP A 101 7.58 -8.24 6.13
N ARG A 102 8.64 -8.46 5.33
CA ARG A 102 10.02 -8.22 5.76
C ARG A 102 10.38 -6.75 5.84
N HIS A 103 9.61 -5.90 5.17
CA HIS A 103 9.85 -4.47 5.12
C HIS A 103 8.77 -3.69 5.87
N ALA A 104 7.63 -4.33 6.16
CA ALA A 104 6.58 -3.81 7.02
C ALA A 104 6.82 -4.19 8.49
N ARG A 105 6.59 -3.24 9.39
CA ARG A 105 6.48 -3.53 10.82
C ARG A 105 5.10 -4.15 11.04
N SER A 106 5.03 -5.40 11.50
CA SER A 106 3.75 -6.02 11.86
C SER A 106 3.47 -5.77 13.34
N LYS A 107 2.28 -5.28 13.65
CA LYS A 107 1.85 -5.10 15.04
C LYS A 107 1.77 -6.45 15.74
N VAL A 108 2.32 -6.55 16.94
CA VAL A 108 2.23 -7.74 17.78
C VAL A 108 0.78 -7.90 18.26
N ASN A 109 0.12 -8.95 17.81
CA ASN A 109 -1.28 -9.25 18.14
C ASN A 109 -1.44 -10.63 18.77
N THR A 110 -0.47 -11.53 18.60
CA THR A 110 -0.55 -12.93 19.06
C THR A 110 0.50 -13.24 20.14
N PRO A 111 0.29 -14.27 20.98
CA PRO A 111 1.29 -14.70 21.97
C PRO A 111 2.61 -15.14 21.33
N VAL A 112 2.55 -15.71 20.12
CA VAL A 112 3.74 -16.13 19.36
C VAL A 112 4.52 -14.90 18.91
N GLU A 113 3.88 -13.91 18.28
CA GLU A 113 4.54 -12.65 17.91
C GLU A 113 5.16 -11.97 19.15
N LYS A 114 4.46 -12.01 20.29
CA LYS A 114 4.97 -11.44 21.55
C LYS A 114 6.25 -12.12 22.06
N SER A 115 6.47 -13.40 21.77
CA SER A 115 7.74 -14.06 22.14
C SER A 115 8.92 -13.66 21.26
N PHE A 116 8.66 -13.11 20.07
CA PHE A 116 9.68 -12.67 19.12
C PHE A 116 9.93 -11.15 19.15
N ASP A 117 9.03 -10.37 19.74
CA ASP A 117 9.17 -8.95 20.08
C ASP A 117 10.23 -8.78 21.18
N ALA A 118 11.49 -8.72 20.79
CA ALA A 118 12.64 -8.74 21.68
C ALA A 118 12.91 -7.36 22.30
N ASP A 119 12.59 -6.29 21.59
CA ASP A 119 12.71 -4.92 22.09
C ASP A 119 11.48 -4.44 22.88
N GLY A 120 10.36 -5.16 22.79
CA GLY A 120 9.15 -4.92 23.56
C GLY A 120 8.40 -3.69 23.11
N ASP A 121 8.62 -3.22 21.89
CA ASP A 121 8.00 -2.01 21.37
C ASP A 121 6.59 -2.23 20.80
N GLY A 122 6.14 -3.49 20.80
CA GLY A 122 4.82 -3.91 20.33
C GLY A 122 4.72 -4.08 18.82
N TRP A 123 5.85 -4.04 18.11
CA TRP A 123 5.96 -4.28 16.67
C TRP A 123 7.07 -5.25 16.36
N LEU A 124 6.81 -6.23 15.50
CA LEU A 124 7.88 -7.08 14.99
C LEU A 124 8.71 -6.33 13.96
N ALA A 125 9.99 -6.20 14.26
CA ALA A 125 11.01 -5.77 13.32
C ALA A 125 11.25 -6.85 12.24
N PRO A 126 11.76 -6.47 11.06
CA PRO A 126 12.15 -7.42 10.00
C PRO A 126 13.01 -8.60 10.46
N SER A 127 13.94 -8.35 11.38
CA SER A 127 14.82 -9.37 11.95
C SER A 127 14.07 -10.35 12.86
N GLU A 128 13.11 -9.87 13.64
CA GLU A 128 12.32 -10.67 14.56
C GLU A 128 11.34 -11.56 13.81
N THR A 129 10.66 -11.00 12.81
CA THR A 129 9.82 -11.77 11.87
C THR A 129 10.64 -12.86 11.17
N ARG A 130 11.87 -12.55 10.75
CA ARG A 130 12.75 -13.56 10.13
C ARG A 130 13.14 -14.67 11.11
N MET A 131 13.44 -14.34 12.37
CA MET A 131 13.74 -15.35 13.39
C MET A 131 12.54 -16.24 13.66
N MET A 132 11.35 -15.67 13.80
CA MET A 132 10.10 -16.40 13.96
C MET A 132 9.90 -17.41 12.83
N LEU A 133 9.96 -16.95 11.58
CA LEU A 133 9.80 -17.81 10.41
C LEU A 133 10.89 -18.88 10.33
N LYS A 134 12.14 -18.55 10.66
CA LYS A 134 13.22 -19.53 10.71
C LYS A 134 12.96 -20.63 11.73
N GLU A 135 12.53 -20.28 12.93
CA GLU A 135 12.21 -21.26 13.97
C GLU A 135 11.06 -22.17 13.52
N ARG A 136 10.02 -21.59 12.94
CA ARG A 136 8.91 -22.35 12.34
C ARG A 136 9.38 -23.31 11.24
N SER A 137 10.24 -22.85 10.34
CA SER A 137 10.78 -23.67 9.24
C SER A 137 11.58 -24.88 9.75
N THR A 138 12.32 -24.69 10.85
CA THR A 138 13.10 -25.77 11.49
C THR A 138 12.21 -26.80 12.18
N LEU A 139 11.14 -26.36 12.87
CA LEU A 139 10.16 -27.27 13.48
C LEU A 139 9.48 -28.16 12.42
N MET A 140 9.15 -27.60 11.26
CA MET A 140 8.56 -28.36 10.14
C MET A 140 9.56 -29.33 9.51
N GLY A 141 10.86 -28.98 9.50
CA GLY A 141 11.92 -29.83 8.94
C GLY A 141 12.14 -31.13 9.69
N LEU A 142 11.73 -31.16 10.95
CA LEU A 142 11.76 -32.35 11.80
C LEU A 142 10.49 -33.23 11.64
N GLY A 143 9.63 -32.93 10.67
CA GLY A 143 8.40 -33.69 10.39
C GLY A 143 7.17 -33.22 11.17
N GLY A 144 7.22 -32.04 11.77
CA GLY A 144 6.07 -31.42 12.44
C GLY A 144 5.19 -30.59 11.49
N THR A 145 3.93 -30.39 11.86
CA THR A 145 3.07 -29.33 11.31
C THR A 145 3.07 -28.13 12.26
N ALA A 146 3.07 -26.92 11.72
CA ALA A 146 2.93 -25.71 12.53
C ALA A 146 1.53 -25.13 12.35
N LYS A 147 0.87 -24.80 13.44
CA LYS A 147 -0.42 -24.09 13.38
C LYS A 147 -0.18 -22.66 12.90
N VAL A 148 -1.04 -22.19 12.02
CA VAL A 148 -1.09 -20.80 11.55
C VAL A 148 -1.74 -19.95 12.64
N ASP A 149 -0.92 -19.18 13.35
CA ASP A 149 -1.39 -18.30 14.43
C ASP A 149 -1.27 -16.82 14.02
N THR A 150 -0.31 -16.48 13.14
CA THR A 150 0.03 -15.09 12.78
C THR A 150 -0.49 -14.70 11.40
N ALA A 151 -0.62 -13.38 11.15
CA ALA A 151 -0.97 -12.88 9.82
C ALA A 151 0.12 -13.22 8.77
N ILE A 152 1.38 -13.29 9.21
CA ILE A 152 2.51 -13.63 8.36
C ILE A 152 2.47 -15.11 7.95
N GLU A 153 2.11 -16.02 8.87
CA GLU A 153 1.98 -17.46 8.58
C GLU A 153 0.84 -17.76 7.60
N LYS A 154 -0.25 -16.98 7.63
CA LYS A 154 -1.38 -17.13 6.68
C LYS A 154 -1.00 -16.96 5.22
N GLU A 155 0.10 -16.27 4.94
CA GLU A 155 0.59 -16.04 3.58
C GLU A 155 1.32 -17.27 3.01
N TYR A 156 1.67 -18.22 3.88
CA TYR A 156 2.29 -19.50 3.51
C TYR A 156 1.28 -20.66 3.50
N ASP A 157 0.18 -20.53 4.24
CA ASP A 157 -0.99 -21.42 4.23
C ASP A 157 -1.75 -21.29 2.90
N SER A 158 -1.28 -22.02 1.89
CA SER A 158 -1.78 -21.93 0.52
C SER A 158 -3.09 -22.69 0.34
N ASN A 159 -3.31 -23.74 1.13
CA ASN A 159 -4.52 -24.55 1.08
C ASN A 159 -5.63 -24.06 2.04
N GLY A 160 -5.31 -23.14 2.94
CA GLY A 160 -6.24 -22.52 3.90
C GLY A 160 -6.69 -23.47 5.01
N ASP A 161 -5.92 -24.52 5.31
CA ASP A 161 -6.27 -25.52 6.32
C ASP A 161 -5.90 -25.09 7.75
N GLY A 162 -5.19 -23.96 7.89
CA GLY A 162 -4.76 -23.40 9.17
C GLY A 162 -3.49 -24.06 9.72
N PHE A 163 -2.81 -24.88 8.93
CA PHE A 163 -1.53 -25.50 9.23
C PHE A 163 -0.55 -25.27 8.09
N ILE A 164 0.73 -25.12 8.44
CA ILE A 164 1.80 -25.11 7.45
C ILE A 164 2.36 -26.53 7.37
N ASP A 165 2.19 -27.15 6.21
CA ASP A 165 2.72 -28.48 5.92
C ASP A 165 4.18 -28.45 5.43
N VAL A 166 4.77 -29.62 5.14
CA VAL A 166 6.17 -29.72 4.67
C VAL A 166 6.38 -29.06 3.30
N THR A 167 5.35 -29.04 2.46
CA THR A 167 5.38 -28.44 1.12
C THR A 167 5.37 -26.90 1.23
N GLU A 168 4.48 -26.37 2.05
CA GLU A 168 4.37 -24.93 2.33
C GLU A 168 5.60 -24.44 3.11
N ALA A 169 6.12 -25.25 4.02
CA ALA A 169 7.40 -25.02 4.70
C ALA A 169 8.57 -24.82 3.73
N ALA A 170 8.55 -25.46 2.56
CA ALA A 170 9.61 -25.31 1.57
C ALA A 170 9.61 -23.89 0.99
N THR A 171 8.43 -23.31 0.72
CA THR A 171 8.33 -21.91 0.26
C THR A 171 8.80 -20.94 1.35
N LEU A 172 8.46 -21.24 2.60
CA LEU A 172 8.91 -20.48 3.76
C LEU A 172 10.44 -20.54 3.92
N ARG A 173 11.07 -21.71 3.74
CA ARG A 173 12.53 -21.87 3.76
C ARG A 173 13.23 -21.08 2.66
N GLU A 174 12.72 -21.17 1.43
CA GLU A 174 13.23 -20.43 0.29
C GLU A 174 13.23 -18.93 0.59
N ASP A 175 12.10 -18.42 1.08
CA ASP A 175 11.98 -17.02 1.41
C ASP A 175 12.98 -16.68 2.54
N VAL A 176 12.99 -17.39 3.66
CA VAL A 176 13.87 -17.14 4.84
C VAL A 176 15.37 -17.29 4.54
N GLY A 177 15.73 -17.95 3.43
CA GLY A 177 17.11 -18.13 2.99
C GLY A 177 17.85 -19.19 3.81
N THR A 178 17.14 -20.25 4.19
CA THR A 178 17.65 -21.39 5.00
C THR A 178 17.45 -22.70 4.26
#